data_AF-A0A7U9WVZ3-F1
#
_entry.id   AF-A0A7U9WVZ3-F1
#
_cell.length_a   1.000
_cell.length_b   1.000
_cell.length_c   1.000
_cell.angle_alpha   90.00
_cell.angle_beta   90.00
_cell.angle_gamma   90.00
#
_symmetry.space_group_name_H-M   'P 1'
#
loop_
_entity.id
_entity.type
_entity.pdbx_description
1 polymer ?
#
loop_
_entity_poly.entity_id
_entity_poly.type
_entity_poly.pdbx_seq_one_letter_code
_entity_poly.pdbx_strand_id
1 'polypeptide(L)'
;MRKSGINSNTPNDFLLGAGVVFKNFKYVYRQYDGGEPADAKEIKLSQVKNDVSFIGLESGYEPKVNDYVAGAWDDSEENVLGATSGGNKLSIVPEITPIEVDGAVVEIKGLNQKTGESGTLEVNLAQHTVESLKRAIVGKEVESLIAGYKQIQTKSLIELSDYLDNIAYVGSMTDGTEIIVIMENAICSSGLETDTKNKETAIVKTTFKATADFESGIYDTLPIYIFYPDKTERKIQSAQVYKIVEG
;
A
#
# COMPACT_ATOMS: atom_id res chain seq x y z
N MET A 1 30.30 7.30 26.28
CA MET A 1 29.21 6.55 25.63
C MET A 1 28.08 7.53 25.30
N ARG A 2 27.55 7.52 24.07
CA ARG A 2 26.36 8.33 23.73
C ARG A 2 25.18 7.84 24.58
N LYS A 3 24.44 8.78 25.17
CA LYS A 3 23.26 8.51 26.01
C LYS A 3 21.94 8.61 25.24
N SER A 4 22.01 8.97 23.96
CA SER A 4 20.87 9.19 23.07
C SER A 4 21.22 8.76 21.65
N GLY A 5 20.23 8.24 20.94
CA GLY A 5 20.28 7.91 19.51
C GLY A 5 20.03 9.11 18.59
N ILE A 6 19.75 10.30 19.13
CA ILE A 6 19.50 11.52 18.34
C ILE A 6 20.75 11.87 17.53
N ASN A 7 20.54 12.11 16.24
CA ASN A 7 21.53 12.54 15.27
C ASN A 7 21.04 13.77 14.48
N SER A 8 21.85 14.29 13.55
CA SER A 8 21.54 15.49 12.76
C SER A 8 20.32 15.33 11.85
N ASN A 9 19.95 14.10 11.49
CA ASN A 9 18.84 13.79 10.59
C ASN A 9 17.56 13.50 11.38
N THR A 10 17.64 13.24 12.69
CA THR A 10 16.50 12.92 13.54
C THR A 10 15.30 13.87 13.37
N PRO A 11 15.46 15.22 13.29
CA PRO A 11 14.33 16.11 13.07
C PRO A 11 13.57 15.89 11.74
N ASN A 12 14.20 15.26 10.75
CA ASN A 12 13.66 15.03 9.40
C ASN A 12 13.12 13.60 9.19
N ASP A 13 13.45 12.67 10.09
CA ASP A 13 13.20 11.23 9.93
C ASP A 13 11.97 10.74 10.72
N PHE A 14 11.14 11.64 11.23
CA PHE A 14 9.92 11.28 11.94
C PHE A 14 8.76 11.11 10.97
N LEU A 15 8.10 9.95 11.03
CA LEU A 15 6.81 9.72 10.39
C LEU A 15 5.71 10.44 11.19
N LEU A 16 4.93 11.27 10.51
CA LEU A 16 3.77 11.93 11.09
C LEU A 16 2.59 10.94 11.17
N GLY A 17 1.79 11.04 12.22
CA GLY A 17 0.68 10.11 12.48
C GLY A 17 -0.54 10.30 11.58
N ALA A 18 -0.60 11.38 10.80
CA ALA A 18 -1.65 11.64 9.82
C ALA A 18 -1.21 11.09 8.46
N GLY A 19 -2.06 10.27 7.83
CA GLY A 19 -1.80 9.67 6.54
C GLY A 19 -3.08 9.33 5.79
N VAL A 20 -2.95 9.21 4.47
CA VAL A 20 -4.07 8.93 3.56
C VAL A 20 -4.01 7.46 3.15
N VAL A 21 -5.18 6.83 3.05
CA VAL A 21 -5.30 5.44 2.60
C VAL A 21 -5.94 5.43 1.22
N PHE A 22 -5.24 4.78 0.28
CA PHE A 22 -5.67 4.57 -1.09
C PHE A 22 -5.98 3.10 -1.33
N LYS A 23 -6.92 2.84 -2.24
CA LYS A 23 -7.22 1.53 -2.80
C LYS A 23 -6.73 1.50 -4.26
N ASN A 24 -6.19 0.36 -4.69
CA ASN A 24 -5.69 0.15 -6.05
C ASN A 24 -4.76 1.29 -6.53
N PHE A 25 -3.87 1.74 -5.64
CA PHE A 25 -2.99 2.88 -5.86
C PHE A 25 -1.94 2.52 -6.90
N LYS A 26 -1.74 3.41 -7.89
CA LYS A 26 -0.86 3.15 -9.03
C LYS A 26 0.11 4.29 -9.27
N TYR A 27 1.34 3.93 -9.62
CA TYR A 27 2.29 4.81 -10.26
C TYR A 27 2.18 4.61 -11.77
N VAL A 28 1.68 5.63 -12.47
CA VAL A 28 1.33 5.55 -13.89
C VAL A 28 2.41 6.22 -14.73
N TYR A 29 2.98 5.47 -15.67
CA TYR A 29 3.87 5.99 -16.69
C TYR A 29 3.08 6.46 -17.92
N ARG A 30 3.42 7.65 -18.40
CA ARG A 30 2.83 8.28 -19.59
C ARG A 30 3.92 8.67 -20.58
N GLN A 31 3.60 8.73 -21.86
CA GLN A 31 4.54 9.24 -22.86
C GLN A 31 4.90 10.70 -22.56
N TYR A 32 6.19 11.04 -22.62
CA TYR A 32 6.65 12.42 -22.50
C TYR A 32 6.91 13.02 -23.88
N ASP A 33 6.09 13.99 -24.29
CA ASP A 33 6.18 14.64 -25.60
C ASP A 33 6.95 15.98 -25.58
N GLY A 34 7.56 16.34 -24.46
CA GLY A 34 8.26 17.62 -24.26
C GLY A 34 9.66 17.72 -24.86
N GLY A 35 10.08 16.77 -25.71
CA GLY A 35 11.43 16.67 -26.26
C GLY A 35 12.40 15.90 -25.35
N GLU A 36 13.72 15.98 -25.61
CA GLU A 36 14.74 15.32 -24.78
C GLU A 36 15.05 16.15 -23.51
N PRO A 37 14.72 15.66 -22.30
CA PRO A 37 15.00 16.38 -21.07
C PRO A 37 16.48 16.30 -20.70
N ALA A 38 17.07 17.43 -20.27
CA ALA A 38 18.49 17.50 -19.90
C ALA A 38 18.88 16.63 -18.68
N ASP A 39 17.92 16.34 -17.80
CA ASP A 39 18.12 15.61 -16.54
C ASP A 39 17.40 14.23 -16.53
N ALA A 40 17.06 13.69 -17.70
CA ALA A 40 16.33 12.41 -17.78
C ALA A 40 17.18 11.26 -17.22
N LYS A 41 16.63 10.56 -16.22
CA LYS A 41 17.26 9.35 -15.67
C LYS A 41 16.93 8.13 -16.51
N GLU A 42 17.75 7.09 -16.42
CA GLU A 42 17.44 5.83 -17.10
C GLU A 42 16.47 4.98 -16.28
N ILE A 43 15.52 4.33 -16.96
CA ILE A 43 14.62 3.31 -16.39
C ILE A 43 14.57 2.10 -17.31
N LYS A 44 14.55 0.89 -16.77
CA LYS A 44 14.44 -0.31 -17.59
C LYS A 44 13.03 -0.50 -18.11
N LEU A 45 12.91 -1.04 -19.32
CA LEU A 45 11.61 -1.40 -19.89
C LEU A 45 10.85 -2.38 -18.99
N SER A 46 11.54 -3.35 -18.36
CA SER A 46 10.94 -4.30 -17.40
C SER A 46 10.39 -3.65 -16.12
N GLN A 47 10.83 -2.45 -15.77
CA GLN A 47 10.29 -1.69 -14.64
C GLN A 47 9.05 -0.90 -15.04
N VAL A 48 8.96 -0.48 -16.30
CA VAL A 48 7.82 0.25 -16.85
C VAL A 48 6.66 -0.70 -17.23
N LYS A 49 6.99 -1.90 -17.74
CA LYS A 49 6.05 -3.00 -18.02
C LYS A 49 6.09 -4.06 -16.93
N ASN A 50 5.99 -3.63 -15.68
CA ASN A 50 5.96 -4.56 -14.55
C ASN A 50 4.53 -5.02 -14.27
N ASP A 51 4.36 -6.30 -13.93
CA ASP A 51 3.05 -6.91 -13.72
C ASP A 51 2.52 -6.73 -12.27
N VAL A 52 3.26 -6.05 -11.39
CA VAL A 52 2.76 -5.67 -10.06
C VAL A 52 1.61 -4.69 -10.15
N SER A 53 0.66 -4.78 -9.22
CA SER A 53 -0.62 -4.05 -9.23
C SER A 53 -0.48 -2.53 -9.18
N PHE A 54 0.64 -2.03 -8.65
CA PHE A 54 0.89 -0.61 -8.43
C PHE A 54 1.69 0.06 -9.54
N ILE A 55 2.09 -0.66 -10.60
CA ILE A 55 2.68 -0.06 -11.80
C ILE A 55 1.64 -0.04 -12.91
N GLY A 56 1.45 1.10 -13.55
CA GLY A 56 0.46 1.29 -14.61
C GLY A 56 1.01 2.05 -15.81
N LEU A 57 0.30 1.92 -16.93
CA LEU A 57 0.54 2.66 -18.17
C LEU A 57 -0.68 3.47 -18.56
N GLU A 58 -0.46 4.63 -19.17
CA GLU A 58 -1.54 5.41 -19.79
C GLU A 58 -2.25 4.59 -20.86
N SER A 59 -3.58 4.73 -20.92
CA SER A 59 -4.39 4.01 -21.90
C SER A 59 -3.95 4.35 -23.32
N GLY A 60 -3.65 3.31 -24.12
CA GLY A 60 -3.20 3.46 -25.50
C GLY A 60 -1.72 3.76 -25.67
N TYR A 61 -0.95 3.86 -24.58
CA TYR A 61 0.50 3.98 -24.63
C TYR A 61 1.20 2.62 -24.53
N GLU A 62 2.08 2.33 -25.49
CA GLU A 62 2.89 1.12 -25.53
C GLU A 62 4.38 1.51 -25.46
N PRO A 63 5.04 1.38 -24.29
CA PRO A 63 6.40 1.86 -24.10
C PRO A 63 7.44 1.02 -24.84
N LYS A 64 8.43 1.71 -25.40
CA LYS A 64 9.57 1.14 -26.15
C LYS A 64 10.89 1.69 -25.64
N VAL A 65 11.97 0.96 -25.93
CA VAL A 65 13.33 1.41 -25.64
C VAL A 65 13.60 2.72 -26.38
N ASN A 66 14.22 3.68 -25.68
CA ASN A 66 14.46 5.07 -26.06
C ASN A 66 13.27 6.03 -25.97
N ASP A 67 12.07 5.56 -25.60
CA ASP A 67 10.98 6.48 -25.29
C ASP A 67 11.29 7.26 -24.00
N TYR A 68 10.81 8.49 -23.92
CA TYR A 68 10.79 9.25 -22.67
C TYR A 68 9.42 9.07 -22.01
N VAL A 69 9.43 8.75 -20.72
CA VAL A 69 8.23 8.56 -19.92
C VAL A 69 8.23 9.45 -18.70
N ALA A 70 7.07 10.02 -18.39
CA ALA A 70 6.84 10.73 -17.14
C ALA A 70 6.04 9.81 -16.21
N GLY A 71 6.54 9.62 -14.99
CA GLY A 71 5.87 8.82 -13.96
C GLY A 71 5.25 9.70 -12.87
N ALA A 72 4.03 9.36 -12.44
CA ALA A 72 3.37 9.99 -11.29
C ALA A 72 2.43 9.02 -10.57
N TRP A 73 2.26 9.20 -9.27
CA TRP A 73 1.20 8.52 -8.51
C TRP A 73 -0.16 9.05 -8.93
N ASP A 74 -1.12 8.14 -9.10
CA ASP A 74 -2.52 8.45 -9.37
C ASP A 74 -3.29 8.63 -8.05
N ASP A 75 -3.29 9.88 -7.57
CA ASP A 75 -3.95 10.33 -6.34
C ASP A 75 -5.41 10.80 -6.57
N SER A 76 -6.02 10.42 -7.69
CA SER A 76 -7.41 10.73 -8.01
C SER A 76 -8.39 10.30 -6.91
N GLU A 77 -9.45 11.09 -6.72
CA GLU A 77 -10.42 10.89 -5.64
C GLU A 77 -11.09 9.50 -5.65
N GLU A 78 -11.20 8.88 -6.83
CA GLU A 78 -11.72 7.52 -7.01
C GLU A 78 -10.89 6.42 -6.32
N ASN A 79 -9.58 6.66 -6.14
CA ASN A 79 -8.65 5.75 -5.49
C ASN A 79 -8.53 6.01 -3.98
N VAL A 80 -9.11 7.10 -3.46
CA VAL A 80 -9.11 7.39 -2.02
C VAL A 80 -10.13 6.48 -1.32
N LEU A 81 -9.67 5.66 -0.36
CA LEU A 81 -10.54 4.74 0.37
C LEU A 81 -11.42 5.47 1.41
N GLY A 82 -10.90 6.57 1.96
CA GLY A 82 -11.62 7.49 2.85
C GLY A 82 -10.72 8.27 3.79
N ALA A 83 -11.25 9.34 4.36
CA ALA A 83 -10.54 10.10 5.40
C ALA A 83 -10.30 9.24 6.66
N THR A 84 -9.08 9.27 7.19
CA THR A 84 -8.73 8.58 8.44
C THR A 84 -8.84 9.53 9.64
N SER A 85 -9.22 9.01 10.81
CA SER A 85 -9.30 9.80 12.06
C SER A 85 -8.80 8.98 13.24
N GLY A 86 -7.80 9.50 13.95
CA GLY A 86 -7.03 8.73 14.93
C GLY A 86 -5.86 7.99 14.28
N GLY A 87 -4.93 7.50 15.09
CA GLY A 87 -3.72 6.84 14.58
C GLY A 87 -4.04 5.53 13.85
N ASN A 88 -3.40 5.30 12.70
CA ASN A 88 -3.47 4.03 11.97
C ASN A 88 -2.32 3.11 12.41
N LYS A 89 -2.45 1.79 12.24
CA LYS A 89 -1.43 0.82 12.65
C LYS A 89 -1.07 -0.11 11.50
N LEU A 90 0.16 0.01 11.02
CA LEU A 90 0.80 -0.96 10.13
C LEU A 90 1.57 -1.99 10.98
N SER A 91 1.39 -3.27 10.69
CA SER A 91 2.09 -4.36 11.37
C SER A 91 2.55 -5.41 10.37
N ILE A 92 3.86 -5.55 10.21
CA ILE A 92 4.51 -6.60 9.42
C ILE A 92 5.34 -7.44 10.39
N VAL A 93 4.97 -8.72 10.54
CA VAL A 93 5.54 -9.61 11.56
C VAL A 93 6.04 -10.88 10.88
N PRO A 94 7.36 -11.09 10.78
CA PRO A 94 7.91 -12.35 10.27
C PRO A 94 7.71 -13.46 11.31
N GLU A 95 7.34 -14.64 10.83
CA GLU A 95 7.35 -15.88 11.60
C GLU A 95 8.71 -16.55 11.42
N ILE A 96 9.42 -16.78 12.53
CA ILE A 96 10.78 -17.32 12.54
C ILE A 96 10.78 -18.59 13.38
N THR A 97 11.26 -19.68 12.81
CA THR A 97 11.40 -20.97 13.49
C THR A 97 12.89 -21.32 13.62
N PRO A 98 13.36 -21.70 14.82
CA PRO A 98 14.72 -22.21 14.99
C PRO A 98 14.86 -23.61 14.39
N ILE A 99 15.98 -23.88 13.73
CA ILE A 99 16.37 -25.22 13.29
C ILE A 99 16.93 -25.97 14.49
N GLU A 100 16.28 -27.06 14.87
CA GLU A 100 16.71 -27.90 16.00
C GLU A 100 17.98 -28.68 15.65
N VAL A 101 18.97 -28.64 16.55
CA VAL A 101 20.22 -29.42 16.45
C VAL A 101 20.34 -30.29 17.69
N ASP A 102 20.56 -31.60 17.48
CA ASP A 102 20.71 -32.55 18.57
C ASP A 102 21.85 -32.16 19.53
N GLY A 103 21.55 -32.14 20.83
CA GLY A 103 22.45 -31.70 21.89
C GLY A 103 22.44 -30.19 22.20
N ALA A 104 21.73 -29.36 21.43
CA ALA A 104 21.52 -27.95 21.76
C ALA A 104 20.25 -27.75 22.62
N VAL A 105 20.39 -27.07 23.75
CA VAL A 105 19.26 -26.79 24.68
C VAL A 105 18.72 -25.35 24.56
N VAL A 106 19.29 -24.55 23.66
CA VAL A 106 18.92 -23.15 23.39
C VAL A 106 19.10 -22.83 21.91
N GLU A 107 18.43 -21.78 21.43
CA GLU A 107 18.54 -21.31 20.05
C GLU A 107 19.97 -20.87 19.69
N ILE A 108 20.41 -21.24 18.48
CA ILE A 108 21.74 -20.92 17.98
C ILE A 108 21.62 -19.81 16.94
N LYS A 109 22.35 -18.71 17.14
CA LYS A 109 22.42 -17.61 16.17
C LYS A 109 22.88 -18.15 14.80
N GLY A 110 22.11 -17.84 13.76
CA GLY A 110 22.37 -18.29 12.39
C GLY A 110 21.60 -19.56 11.99
N LEU A 111 20.91 -20.21 12.93
CA LEU A 111 20.03 -21.36 12.68
C LEU A 111 18.54 -21.00 12.75
N ASN A 112 18.19 -19.73 12.59
CA ASN A 112 16.80 -19.29 12.54
C ASN A 112 16.38 -19.13 11.08
N GLN A 113 15.30 -19.79 10.69
CA GLN A 113 14.71 -19.70 9.35
C GLN A 113 13.37 -18.98 9.42
N LYS A 114 13.11 -18.07 8.48
CA LYS A 114 11.78 -17.48 8.31
C LYS A 114 10.87 -18.55 7.70
N THR A 115 9.75 -18.82 8.36
CA THR A 115 8.78 -19.86 7.96
C THR A 115 7.45 -19.28 7.49
N GLY A 116 7.25 -17.98 7.70
CA GLY A 116 6.10 -17.23 7.18
C GLY A 116 6.18 -15.76 7.56
N GLU A 117 5.11 -15.01 7.31
CA GLU A 117 4.92 -13.66 7.83
C GLU A 117 3.44 -13.26 7.80
N SER A 118 3.10 -12.23 8.58
CA SER A 118 1.79 -11.58 8.53
C SER A 118 1.94 -10.09 8.27
N GLY A 119 1.12 -9.56 7.36
CA GLY A 119 1.03 -8.14 7.04
C GLY A 119 -0.38 -7.64 7.26
N THR A 120 -0.54 -6.66 8.17
CA THR A 120 -1.85 -6.08 8.48
C THR A 120 -1.78 -4.55 8.51
N LEU A 121 -2.85 -3.90 8.04
CA LEU A 121 -3.06 -2.46 8.15
C LEU A 121 -4.41 -2.20 8.82
N GLU A 122 -4.37 -1.66 10.03
CA GLU A 122 -5.54 -1.20 10.77
C GLU A 122 -5.76 0.30 10.50
N VAL A 123 -6.92 0.62 9.94
CA VAL A 123 -7.33 1.96 9.52
C VAL A 123 -8.59 2.38 10.27
N ASN A 124 -8.55 3.58 10.83
CA ASN A 124 -9.70 4.22 11.45
C ASN A 124 -10.38 5.13 10.43
N LEU A 125 -11.38 4.62 9.70
CA LEU A 125 -12.10 5.38 8.69
C LEU A 125 -13.15 6.28 9.33
N ALA A 126 -13.08 7.59 9.08
CA ALA A 126 -14.07 8.58 9.48
C ALA A 126 -15.17 8.76 8.42
N GLN A 127 -14.87 8.40 7.18
CA GLN A 127 -15.78 8.52 6.05
C GLN A 127 -16.43 7.17 5.72
N HIS A 128 -17.76 7.15 5.68
CA HIS A 128 -18.56 5.96 5.37
C HIS A 128 -19.09 6.06 3.93
N THR A 129 -18.61 5.19 3.05
CA THR A 129 -19.13 5.04 1.68
C THR A 129 -19.77 3.67 1.53
N VAL A 130 -20.63 3.48 0.53
CA VAL A 130 -21.24 2.18 0.23
C VAL A 130 -20.17 1.12 -0.02
N GLU A 131 -19.05 1.50 -0.64
CA GLU A 131 -17.95 0.60 -0.91
C GLU A 131 -17.15 0.24 0.35
N SER A 132 -16.83 1.21 1.21
CA SER A 132 -16.13 0.92 2.47
C SER A 132 -16.96 0.02 3.39
N LEU A 133 -18.29 0.21 3.43
CA LEU A 133 -19.22 -0.63 4.18
C LEU A 133 -19.35 -2.04 3.58
N LYS A 134 -19.43 -2.18 2.24
CA LYS A 134 -19.43 -3.49 1.56
C LYS A 134 -18.19 -4.30 1.90
N ARG A 135 -17.01 -3.67 1.85
CA ARG A 135 -15.73 -4.33 2.17
C ARG A 135 -15.65 -4.72 3.64
N ALA A 136 -16.09 -3.85 4.55
CA ALA A 136 -16.07 -4.11 5.99
C ALA A 136 -16.93 -5.30 6.43
N ILE A 137 -18.03 -5.60 5.72
CA ILE A 137 -18.93 -6.71 6.08
C ILE A 137 -18.77 -7.95 5.20
N VAL A 138 -17.83 -7.96 4.25
CA VAL A 138 -17.78 -8.94 3.15
C VAL A 138 -19.18 -9.07 2.53
N GLY A 139 -19.64 -7.98 1.94
CA GLY A 139 -21.03 -7.82 1.51
C GLY A 139 -21.19 -7.45 0.05
N LYS A 140 -22.38 -7.70 -0.48
CA LYS A 140 -22.82 -7.33 -1.83
C LYS A 140 -23.92 -6.28 -1.77
N GLU A 141 -23.98 -5.45 -2.81
CA GLU A 141 -25.15 -4.59 -3.02
C GLU A 141 -26.27 -5.45 -3.60
N VAL A 142 -27.48 -5.29 -3.08
CA VAL A 142 -28.69 -5.98 -3.55
C VAL A 142 -29.76 -4.95 -3.87
N GLU A 143 -30.77 -5.35 -4.62
CA GLU A 143 -31.94 -4.50 -4.85
C GLU A 143 -32.53 -4.07 -3.50
N SER A 144 -32.70 -2.76 -3.31
CA SER A 144 -33.18 -2.22 -2.06
C SER A 144 -34.65 -2.50 -1.89
N LEU A 145 -35.01 -3.11 -0.78
CA LEU A 145 -36.41 -3.31 -0.36
C LEU A 145 -37.08 -1.97 0.04
N ILE A 146 -36.29 -0.91 0.23
CA ILE A 146 -36.75 0.42 0.63
C ILE A 146 -36.38 1.43 -0.46
N ALA A 147 -37.39 2.05 -1.06
CA ALA A 147 -37.20 3.09 -2.07
C ALA A 147 -36.37 4.26 -1.51
N GLY A 148 -35.36 4.69 -2.29
CA GLY A 148 -34.44 5.78 -1.90
C GLY A 148 -33.20 5.35 -1.11
N TYR A 149 -33.06 4.06 -0.78
CA TYR A 149 -31.89 3.52 -0.07
C TYR A 149 -31.09 2.57 -0.96
N LYS A 150 -29.79 2.46 -0.72
CA LYS A 150 -28.95 1.38 -1.23
C LYS A 150 -28.85 0.29 -0.18
N GLN A 151 -29.11 -0.95 -0.56
CA GLN A 151 -29.09 -2.08 0.38
C GLN A 151 -27.81 -2.90 0.19
N ILE A 152 -27.08 -3.07 1.29
CA ILE A 152 -25.87 -3.88 1.35
C ILE A 152 -26.14 -5.05 2.29
N GLN A 153 -25.82 -6.27 1.86
CA GLN A 153 -26.03 -7.50 2.64
C GLN A 153 -24.73 -8.31 2.70
N THR A 154 -24.47 -8.95 3.83
CA THR A 154 -23.37 -9.91 3.98
C THR A 154 -23.51 -11.09 2.99
N LYS A 155 -22.39 -11.66 2.55
CA LYS A 155 -22.37 -12.91 1.79
C LYS A 155 -21.57 -13.98 2.53
N SER A 156 -21.85 -15.24 2.20
CA SER A 156 -21.29 -16.41 2.88
C SER A 156 -19.94 -16.88 2.34
N LEU A 157 -19.55 -16.45 1.14
CA LEU A 157 -18.33 -16.85 0.46
C LEU A 157 -17.51 -15.61 0.12
N ILE A 158 -16.20 -15.68 0.38
CA ILE A 158 -15.22 -14.73 -0.11
C ILE A 158 -14.97 -15.07 -1.58
N GLU A 159 -15.08 -14.07 -2.44
CA GLU A 159 -14.82 -14.14 -3.88
C GLU A 159 -13.59 -13.28 -4.21
N LEU A 160 -12.96 -13.53 -5.36
CA LEU A 160 -11.78 -12.75 -5.78
C LEU A 160 -12.06 -11.24 -5.82
N SER A 161 -13.29 -10.82 -6.11
CA SER A 161 -13.70 -9.42 -6.10
C SER A 161 -13.70 -8.75 -4.72
N ASP A 162 -13.62 -9.52 -3.62
CA ASP A 162 -13.51 -8.96 -2.27
C ASP A 162 -12.09 -8.53 -1.93
N TYR A 163 -11.11 -9.05 -2.67
CA TYR A 163 -9.73 -8.60 -2.60
C TYR A 163 -9.59 -7.26 -3.31
N LEU A 164 -8.76 -6.40 -2.74
CA LEU A 164 -8.20 -5.26 -3.43
C LEU A 164 -6.91 -5.70 -4.12
N ASP A 165 -6.70 -5.23 -5.35
CA ASP A 165 -5.44 -5.42 -6.06
C ASP A 165 -4.29 -4.95 -5.16
N ASN A 166 -4.47 -3.77 -4.55
CA ASN A 166 -3.67 -3.34 -3.42
C ASN A 166 -4.40 -2.34 -2.51
N ILE A 167 -3.89 -2.20 -1.29
CA ILE A 167 -4.15 -1.07 -0.42
C ILE A 167 -2.84 -0.34 -0.13
N ALA A 168 -2.87 0.98 -0.18
CA ALA A 168 -1.71 1.82 0.08
C ALA A 168 -1.94 2.77 1.26
N TYR A 169 -0.94 2.92 2.12
CA TYR A 169 -0.86 3.95 3.14
C TYR A 169 0.24 4.94 2.76
N VAL A 170 -0.12 6.21 2.62
CA VAL A 170 0.82 7.31 2.37
C VAL A 170 0.95 8.13 3.65
N GLY A 171 2.13 8.13 4.24
CA GLY A 171 2.47 8.91 5.42
C GLY A 171 3.49 10.00 5.10
N SER A 172 3.36 11.16 5.73
CA SER A 172 4.29 12.28 5.55
C SER A 172 5.38 12.26 6.62
N MET A 173 6.63 12.51 6.23
CA MET A 173 7.73 12.75 7.15
C MET A 173 7.79 14.22 7.57
N THR A 174 8.53 14.52 8.63
CA THR A 174 8.74 15.90 9.11
C THR A 174 9.49 16.80 8.13
N ASP A 175 10.20 16.24 7.15
CA ASP A 175 10.84 17.01 6.07
C ASP A 175 9.97 17.18 4.82
N GLY A 176 8.70 16.74 4.87
CA GLY A 176 7.74 16.86 3.78
C GLY A 176 7.82 15.77 2.72
N THR A 177 8.75 14.81 2.85
CA THR A 177 8.78 13.63 1.97
C THR A 177 7.74 12.59 2.39
N GLU A 178 7.33 11.75 1.45
CA GLU A 178 6.29 10.74 1.68
C GLU A 178 6.90 9.34 1.79
N ILE A 179 6.42 8.56 2.74
CA ILE A 179 6.61 7.11 2.79
C ILE A 179 5.34 6.43 2.32
N ILE A 180 5.45 5.50 1.39
CA ILE A 180 4.31 4.80 0.81
C ILE A 180 4.46 3.32 1.12
N VAL A 181 3.42 2.72 1.71
CA VAL A 181 3.36 1.29 1.98
C VAL A 181 2.23 0.70 1.16
N ILE A 182 2.51 -0.30 0.33
CA ILE A 182 1.54 -0.97 -0.53
C ILE A 182 1.47 -2.44 -0.13
N MET A 183 0.28 -2.95 0.12
CA MET A 183 0.02 -4.37 0.35
C MET A 183 -0.87 -4.87 -0.79
N GLU A 184 -0.37 -5.81 -1.59
CA GLU A 184 -1.16 -6.43 -2.67
C GLU A 184 -2.07 -7.53 -2.14
N ASN A 185 -3.09 -7.87 -2.94
CA ASN A 185 -4.06 -8.92 -2.66
C ASN A 185 -4.66 -8.77 -1.25
N ALA A 186 -5.05 -7.54 -0.92
CA ALA A 186 -5.47 -7.18 0.41
C ALA A 186 -6.95 -7.47 0.62
N ILE A 187 -7.29 -8.17 1.70
CA ILE A 187 -8.68 -8.44 2.09
C ILE A 187 -9.02 -7.76 3.42
N CYS A 188 -10.20 -7.16 3.51
CA CYS A 188 -10.72 -6.66 4.78
C CYS A 188 -11.10 -7.86 5.66
N SER A 189 -10.41 -8.01 6.78
CA SER A 189 -10.52 -9.16 7.69
C SER A 189 -11.19 -8.85 9.03
N SER A 190 -11.41 -7.56 9.31
CA SER A 190 -12.20 -7.10 10.44
C SER A 190 -13.69 -7.14 10.10
N GLY A 191 -14.54 -7.40 11.09
CA GLY A 191 -15.97 -7.07 10.99
C GLY A 191 -16.22 -5.57 11.04
N LEU A 192 -17.44 -5.14 10.73
CA LEU A 192 -17.86 -3.74 10.89
C LEU A 192 -18.10 -3.43 12.38
N GLU A 193 -17.13 -2.75 12.99
CA GLU A 193 -17.24 -2.21 14.35
C GLU A 193 -17.28 -0.68 14.28
N THR A 194 -18.33 -0.08 14.86
CA THR A 194 -18.51 1.38 14.90
C THR A 194 -18.52 1.85 16.35
N ASP A 195 -17.62 2.76 16.71
CA ASP A 195 -17.64 3.46 18.00
C ASP A 195 -18.21 4.86 17.79
N THR A 196 -19.27 5.20 18.54
CA THR A 196 -19.98 6.48 18.41
C THR A 196 -19.96 7.23 19.74
N LYS A 197 -19.28 8.36 19.78
CA LYS A 197 -19.29 9.29 20.92
C LYS A 197 -20.00 10.59 20.56
N ASN A 198 -20.66 11.19 21.55
CA ASN A 198 -21.38 12.45 21.35
C ASN A 198 -20.40 13.56 20.95
N LYS A 199 -20.63 14.22 19.79
CA LYS A 199 -19.81 15.28 19.16
C LYS A 199 -18.53 14.83 18.46
N GLU A 200 -18.33 13.53 18.24
CA GLU A 200 -17.24 13.00 17.41
C GLU A 200 -17.82 12.30 16.17
N THR A 201 -17.09 12.33 15.06
CA THR A 201 -17.45 11.54 13.87
C THR A 201 -17.37 10.06 14.21
N ALA A 202 -18.36 9.27 13.80
CA ALA A 202 -18.33 7.82 13.98
C ALA A 202 -17.12 7.23 13.25
N ILE A 203 -16.27 6.48 13.98
CA ILE A 203 -15.08 5.83 13.43
C ILE A 203 -15.40 4.37 13.20
N VAL A 204 -15.16 3.90 11.98
CA VAL A 204 -15.19 2.47 11.64
C VAL A 204 -13.76 1.96 11.57
N LYS A 205 -13.47 0.96 12.38
CA LYS A 205 -12.16 0.28 12.35
C LYS A 205 -12.18 -0.79 11.28
N THR A 206 -11.18 -0.75 10.40
CA THR A 206 -10.99 -1.78 9.37
C THR A 206 -9.58 -2.34 9.43
N THR A 207 -9.43 -3.65 9.30
CA THR A 207 -8.12 -4.32 9.27
C THR A 207 -7.96 -5.07 7.96
N PHE A 208 -7.05 -4.58 7.12
CA PHE A 208 -6.67 -5.23 5.88
C PHE A 208 -5.54 -6.21 6.12
N LYS A 209 -5.61 -7.38 5.49
CA LYS A 209 -4.57 -8.41 5.50
C LYS A 209 -4.06 -8.65 4.10
N ALA A 210 -2.75 -8.62 3.91
CA ALA A 210 -2.12 -9.04 2.67
C ALA A 210 -2.21 -10.57 2.52
N THR A 211 -2.33 -11.05 1.29
CA THR A 211 -2.34 -12.48 0.98
C THR A 211 -1.40 -12.78 -0.19
N ALA A 212 -0.87 -14.00 -0.24
CA ALA A 212 -0.11 -14.45 -1.40
C ALA A 212 -1.08 -14.79 -2.55
N ASP A 213 -0.69 -14.47 -3.78
CA ASP A 213 -1.43 -14.88 -4.97
C ASP A 213 -1.11 -16.35 -5.29
N PHE A 214 -2.15 -17.13 -5.57
CA PHE A 214 -2.01 -18.50 -6.02
C PHE A 214 -1.18 -18.59 -7.31
N GLU A 215 -1.32 -17.64 -8.23
CA GLU A 215 -0.62 -17.67 -9.52
C GLU A 215 0.87 -17.29 -9.41
N SER A 216 1.28 -16.65 -8.31
CA SER A 216 2.67 -16.21 -8.12
C SER A 216 3.68 -17.36 -7.95
N GLY A 217 3.22 -18.53 -7.47
CA GLY A 217 4.10 -19.65 -7.10
C GLY A 217 5.00 -19.39 -5.87
N ILE A 218 4.83 -18.26 -5.19
CA ILE A 218 5.58 -17.85 -4.00
C ILE A 218 4.63 -17.81 -2.80
N TYR A 219 4.91 -18.63 -1.78
CA TYR A 219 4.01 -18.80 -0.62
C TYR A 219 4.69 -18.66 0.74
N ASP A 220 5.98 -18.34 0.75
CA ASP A 220 6.80 -18.13 1.96
C ASP A 220 7.00 -16.63 2.28
N THR A 221 6.48 -15.75 1.42
CA THR A 221 6.54 -14.29 1.57
C THR A 221 5.23 -13.64 1.13
N LEU A 222 4.93 -12.44 1.67
CA LEU A 222 3.77 -11.63 1.32
C LEU A 222 4.17 -10.46 0.39
N PRO A 223 3.31 -10.08 -0.58
CA PRO A 223 3.58 -8.99 -1.50
C PRO A 223 3.34 -7.62 -0.84
N ILE A 224 4.28 -7.22 0.02
CA ILE A 224 4.25 -5.95 0.75
C ILE A 224 5.46 -5.11 0.36
N TYR A 225 5.21 -3.89 -0.08
CA TYR A 225 6.21 -2.97 -0.63
C TYR A 225 6.24 -1.69 0.21
N ILE A 226 7.44 -1.23 0.56
CA ILE A 226 7.65 0.02 1.29
C ILE A 226 8.57 0.91 0.44
N PHE A 227 8.03 2.02 -0.04
CA PHE A 227 8.77 3.06 -0.73
C PHE A 227 9.18 4.12 0.28
N TYR A 228 10.45 4.09 0.66
CA TYR A 228 11.07 5.13 1.47
C TYR A 228 11.74 6.16 0.54
N PRO A 229 11.54 7.47 0.76
CA PRO A 229 12.05 8.50 -0.13
C PRO A 229 13.58 8.57 -0.11
N ASP A 230 14.20 8.67 -1.28
CA ASP A 230 15.63 8.94 -1.38
C ASP A 230 15.91 10.41 -1.02
N LYS A 231 16.40 10.61 0.21
CA LYS A 231 16.67 11.96 0.75
C LYS A 231 17.89 12.63 0.14
N THR A 232 18.68 11.92 -0.66
CA THR A 232 19.83 12.51 -1.37
C THR A 232 19.41 13.27 -2.63
N GLU A 233 18.18 13.06 -3.11
CA GLU A 233 17.66 13.60 -4.36
C GLU A 233 16.44 14.51 -4.13
N ARG A 234 16.61 15.59 -3.36
CA ARG A 234 15.55 16.60 -3.22
C ARG A 234 15.34 17.37 -4.53
N LYS A 235 14.40 16.93 -5.36
CA LYS A 235 13.65 17.83 -6.26
C LYS A 235 12.15 17.69 -6.00
N ILE A 236 11.51 18.85 -5.90
CA ILE A 236 10.08 19.07 -5.68
C ILE A 236 9.26 18.29 -6.72
N GLN A 237 8.15 17.70 -6.27
CA GLN A 237 7.06 17.05 -7.03
C GLN A 237 6.82 17.71 -8.41
N SER A 238 7.61 17.29 -9.39
CA SER A 238 7.35 17.45 -10.80
C SER A 238 7.53 16.06 -11.38
N ALA A 239 6.67 15.66 -12.31
CA ALA A 239 6.67 14.32 -12.88
C ALA A 239 8.10 13.98 -13.33
N GLN A 240 8.69 12.95 -12.72
CA GLN A 240 10.06 12.59 -13.03
C GLN A 240 10.07 11.95 -14.40
N VAL A 241 10.90 12.50 -15.30
CA VAL A 241 11.03 12.01 -16.66
C VAL A 241 12.21 11.04 -16.73
N TYR A 242 11.96 9.90 -17.34
CA TYR A 242 12.94 8.84 -17.54
C TYR A 242 13.09 8.52 -19.03
N LYS A 243 14.30 8.15 -19.42
CA LYS A 243 14.58 7.51 -20.72
C LYS A 243 14.53 6.00 -20.53
N ILE A 244 13.72 5.32 -21.34
CA ILE A 244 13.63 3.87 -21.29
C ILE A 244 14.89 3.26 -21.91
N VAL A 245 15.55 2.40 -21.16
CA VAL A 245 16.70 1.60 -21.59
C VAL A 245 16.35 0.11 -21.64
N GLU A 246 17.17 -0.66 -22.34
CA GLU A 246 17.04 -2.12 -22.42
C GLU A 246 17.32 -2.75 -21.05
N GLY A 247 16.48 -3.72 -20.65
CA GLY A 247 16.63 -4.47 -19.41
C GLY A 247 15.31 -4.81 -18.73
#